data_AF-A0A936LLH1-F1
#
_entry.id   AF-A0A936LLH1-F1
#
_cell.length_a   1.000
_cell.length_b   1.000
_cell.length_c   1.000
_cell.angle_alpha   90.00
_cell.angle_beta   90.00
_cell.angle_gamma   90.00
#
_symmetry.space_group_name_H-M   'P 1'
#
loop_
_entity.id
_entity.type
_entity.pdbx_description
1 polymer ?
#
loop_
_entity_poly.entity_id
_entity_poly.type
_entity_poly.pdbx_seq_one_letter_code
_entity_poly.pdbx_strand_id
1 'polypeptide(L)'
;MRHLVSCLLAFIVPTIMACTAAAQPTLTSGTYSPVPGELFTGTSMGLSWPGPGGAGQTWDFSNLVGAAGGLNNYVDPVITLGGALFPTATVANQYPGFDNAFYYEATSAGYSELGFYAPPSNVRSCSDPILLMSYPLTFGSSYTDGFSCSETGGVYDVVRYGTITMTADAYGTLILPYGTFTDCLRLHEVRDFIDAFSSLPDSGFVTRDYYHFVRPGIHASLLTMGTQVYTQGTSTIISEGTTMLDPLSTWIDPVGGAAGLMLLAPNPATDRVEVFVPSGDVTAVELCDATGRTLRSWTIRAGAQHAVLDLSGLPCGVHVVRIVRADGSAEVQRLLKG
;
A
#
# COMPACT_ATOMS: atom_id res chain seq x y z
N MET A 1 -63.43 -24.87 -57.17
CA MET A 1 -61.96 -24.80 -57.35
C MET A 1 -61.49 -23.44 -56.83
N ARG A 2 -61.43 -23.27 -55.51
CA ARG A 2 -60.23 -23.10 -54.65
C ARG A 2 -59.29 -21.97 -55.09
N HIS A 3 -59.44 -20.82 -54.45
CA HIS A 3 -58.51 -19.70 -54.40
C HIS A 3 -57.33 -20.03 -53.47
N LEU A 4 -56.11 -19.76 -53.90
CA LEU A 4 -54.88 -19.86 -53.10
C LEU A 4 -54.53 -18.46 -52.56
N VAL A 5 -54.54 -18.32 -51.24
CA VAL A 5 -54.02 -17.16 -50.51
C VAL A 5 -52.58 -17.48 -50.10
N SER A 6 -51.62 -16.70 -50.58
CA SER A 6 -50.21 -16.83 -50.27
C SER A 6 -49.87 -15.99 -49.03
N CYS A 7 -49.66 -16.64 -47.89
CA CYS A 7 -49.17 -16.00 -46.67
C CYS A 7 -47.64 -15.83 -46.72
N LEU A 8 -47.17 -14.59 -46.83
CA LEU A 8 -45.77 -14.23 -46.67
C LEU A 8 -45.46 -14.21 -45.16
N LEU A 9 -44.68 -15.17 -44.65
CA LEU A 9 -44.11 -15.11 -43.30
C LEU A 9 -42.86 -14.21 -43.32
N ALA A 10 -42.94 -13.05 -42.67
CA ALA A 10 -41.78 -12.19 -42.41
C ALA A 10 -40.99 -12.76 -41.21
N PHE A 11 -39.77 -13.24 -41.47
CA PHE A 11 -38.81 -13.65 -40.45
C PHE A 11 -38.18 -12.40 -39.82
N ILE A 12 -38.58 -12.06 -38.59
CA ILE A 12 -37.91 -11.05 -37.78
C ILE A 12 -36.68 -11.71 -37.14
N VAL A 13 -35.49 -11.32 -37.60
CA VAL A 13 -34.21 -11.72 -36.98
C VAL A 13 -33.97 -10.83 -35.75
N PRO A 14 -33.91 -11.35 -34.52
CA PRO A 14 -33.61 -10.54 -33.36
C PRO A 14 -32.11 -10.21 -33.36
N THR A 15 -31.79 -8.93 -33.50
CA THR A 15 -30.44 -8.40 -33.32
C THR A 15 -30.08 -8.51 -31.84
N ILE A 16 -29.34 -9.54 -31.45
CA ILE A 16 -28.80 -9.69 -30.10
C ILE A 16 -27.74 -8.59 -29.92
N MET A 17 -28.13 -7.51 -29.24
CA MET A 17 -27.24 -6.44 -28.83
C MET A 17 -26.35 -7.02 -27.71
N ALA A 18 -25.13 -7.42 -28.07
CA ALA A 18 -24.14 -7.89 -27.12
C ALA A 18 -23.68 -6.72 -26.25
N CYS A 19 -24.27 -6.57 -25.06
CA CYS A 19 -23.68 -5.78 -24.00
C CYS A 19 -22.33 -6.41 -23.65
N THR A 20 -21.24 -5.74 -24.00
CA THR A 20 -19.93 -6.04 -23.43
C THR A 20 -19.97 -5.66 -21.96
N ALA A 21 -20.43 -6.58 -21.10
CA ALA A 21 -20.25 -6.44 -19.67
C ALA A 21 -18.74 -6.44 -19.41
N ALA A 22 -18.18 -5.28 -19.05
CA ALA A 22 -16.83 -5.23 -18.52
C ALA A 22 -16.81 -6.16 -17.30
N ALA A 23 -15.92 -7.14 -17.31
CA ALA A 23 -15.79 -8.09 -16.21
C ALA A 23 -15.50 -7.30 -14.92
N GLN A 24 -16.24 -7.59 -13.85
CA GLN A 24 -16.00 -6.94 -12.56
C GLN A 24 -14.57 -7.21 -12.08
N PRO A 25 -13.89 -6.23 -11.48
CA PRO A 25 -12.55 -6.45 -10.92
C PRO A 25 -12.59 -7.53 -9.86
N THR A 26 -11.59 -8.42 -9.90
CA THR A 26 -11.43 -9.52 -8.95
C THR A 26 -10.02 -9.45 -8.36
N LEU A 27 -9.92 -9.35 -7.03
CA LEU A 27 -8.66 -9.54 -6.34
C LEU A 27 -8.44 -11.03 -6.14
N THR A 28 -7.25 -11.47 -6.45
CA THR A 28 -6.78 -12.83 -6.25
C THR A 28 -5.47 -12.77 -5.49
N SER A 29 -5.02 -13.91 -4.99
CA SER A 29 -3.65 -14.01 -4.51
C SER A 29 -2.66 -13.57 -5.59
N GLY A 30 -1.63 -12.83 -5.19
CA GLY A 30 -0.62 -12.25 -6.07
C GLY A 30 -1.05 -11.04 -6.89
N THR A 31 -2.29 -10.52 -6.73
CA THR A 31 -2.70 -9.25 -7.36
C THR A 31 -2.90 -8.12 -6.37
N TYR A 32 -2.72 -8.37 -5.06
CA TYR A 32 -2.82 -7.37 -4.00
C TYR A 32 -1.87 -7.61 -2.82
N SER A 33 -1.58 -8.86 -2.45
CA SER A 33 -0.65 -9.12 -1.34
C SER A 33 0.76 -8.64 -1.68
N PRO A 34 1.41 -7.86 -0.79
CA PRO A 34 2.80 -7.47 -0.96
C PRO A 34 3.75 -8.66 -1.01
N VAL A 35 4.87 -8.51 -1.72
CA VAL A 35 5.96 -9.48 -1.74
C VAL A 35 7.30 -8.84 -1.33
N PRO A 36 8.29 -9.62 -0.88
CA PRO A 36 9.62 -9.11 -0.58
C PRO A 36 10.24 -8.34 -1.76
N GLY A 37 10.91 -7.23 -1.45
CA GLY A 37 11.55 -6.33 -2.41
C GLY A 37 10.69 -5.12 -2.80
N GLU A 38 9.46 -5.03 -2.33
CA GLU A 38 8.55 -3.94 -2.67
C GLU A 38 8.65 -2.75 -1.72
N LEU A 39 8.48 -1.57 -2.28
CA LEU A 39 8.47 -0.33 -1.54
C LEU A 39 7.31 0.55 -1.96
N PHE A 40 6.56 1.00 -0.96
CA PHE A 40 5.41 1.88 -1.13
C PHE A 40 5.58 3.10 -0.24
N THR A 41 5.44 4.28 -0.83
CA THR A 41 5.33 5.53 -0.08
C THR A 41 3.93 6.09 -0.26
N GLY A 42 3.50 6.93 0.68
CA GLY A 42 2.23 7.60 0.57
C GLY A 42 2.30 9.07 0.95
N THR A 43 1.29 9.81 0.53
CA THR A 43 1.02 11.18 0.93
C THR A 43 -0.19 11.18 1.87
N SER A 44 -0.05 11.78 3.05
CA SER A 44 -1.10 11.87 4.07
C SER A 44 -1.72 13.27 4.14
N MET A 45 -3.02 13.31 4.42
CA MET A 45 -3.82 14.54 4.52
C MET A 45 -5.02 14.35 5.45
N GLY A 46 -5.78 15.43 5.66
CA GLY A 46 -7.02 15.39 6.43
C GLY A 46 -8.06 14.45 5.84
N LEU A 47 -9.06 14.09 6.67
CA LEU A 47 -10.12 13.17 6.28
C LEU A 47 -10.86 13.67 5.03
N SER A 48 -11.11 12.76 4.09
CA SER A 48 -11.90 13.01 2.89
C SER A 48 -13.18 12.16 2.89
N TRP A 49 -14.20 12.62 2.16
CA TRP A 49 -15.40 11.81 1.95
C TRP A 49 -15.10 10.69 0.92
N PRO A 50 -15.38 9.41 1.23
CA PRO A 50 -15.04 8.27 0.36
C PRO A 50 -15.90 8.14 -0.89
N GLY A 51 -16.88 9.03 -1.10
CA GLY A 51 -17.78 8.93 -2.24
C GLY A 51 -18.90 7.91 -2.06
N PRO A 52 -19.79 7.78 -3.06
CA PRO A 52 -20.87 6.79 -3.05
C PRO A 52 -20.34 5.36 -3.26
N GLY A 53 -21.10 4.38 -2.78
CA GLY A 53 -20.87 2.96 -3.06
C GLY A 53 -21.64 2.45 -4.29
N GLY A 54 -21.43 1.19 -4.65
CA GLY A 54 -22.13 0.51 -5.75
C GLY A 54 -21.30 0.35 -7.03
N ALA A 55 -21.99 -0.06 -8.10
CA ALA A 55 -21.37 -0.41 -9.37
C ALA A 55 -21.02 0.81 -10.23
N GLY A 56 -19.86 0.78 -10.90
CA GLY A 56 -19.47 1.75 -11.92
C GLY A 56 -19.29 3.17 -11.41
N GLN A 57 -18.84 3.34 -10.17
CA GLN A 57 -18.64 4.67 -9.59
C GLN A 57 -17.45 5.40 -10.22
N THR A 58 -17.45 6.73 -10.12
CA THR A 58 -16.28 7.55 -10.40
C THR A 58 -15.94 8.35 -9.16
N TRP A 59 -14.74 8.16 -8.64
CA TRP A 59 -14.23 8.87 -7.47
C TRP A 59 -13.13 9.82 -7.91
N ASP A 60 -13.44 11.12 -7.86
CA ASP A 60 -12.50 12.16 -8.28
C ASP A 60 -11.79 12.77 -7.06
N PHE A 61 -10.52 12.41 -6.92
CA PHE A 61 -9.58 12.90 -5.93
C PHE A 61 -8.37 13.58 -6.59
N SER A 62 -8.53 14.09 -7.82
CA SER A 62 -7.47 14.77 -8.59
C SER A 62 -6.87 15.99 -7.88
N ASN A 63 -7.62 16.59 -6.94
CA ASN A 63 -7.23 17.79 -6.20
C ASN A 63 -6.61 17.48 -4.82
N LEU A 64 -6.33 16.20 -4.49
CA LEU A 64 -5.70 15.86 -3.22
C LEU A 64 -4.28 16.41 -3.14
N VAL A 65 -3.99 17.08 -2.02
CA VAL A 65 -2.67 17.59 -1.68
C VAL A 65 -2.43 17.27 -0.22
N GLY A 66 -1.26 16.72 0.09
CA GLY A 66 -0.89 16.35 1.45
C GLY A 66 0.61 16.49 1.70
N ALA A 67 1.03 15.97 2.84
CA ALA A 67 2.43 15.88 3.21
C ALA A 67 2.95 14.46 3.00
N ALA A 68 4.26 14.32 2.84
CA ALA A 68 4.89 13.00 2.79
C ALA A 68 4.48 12.18 4.03
N GLY A 69 3.95 10.99 3.77
CA GLY A 69 3.48 10.04 4.76
C GLY A 69 4.52 8.95 5.03
N GLY A 70 4.04 7.84 5.58
CA GLY A 70 4.88 6.68 5.90
C GLY A 70 5.42 5.96 4.66
N LEU A 71 6.44 5.15 4.90
CA LEU A 71 7.07 4.27 3.94
C LEU A 71 6.86 2.83 4.42
N ASN A 72 6.37 1.99 3.51
CA ASN A 72 6.22 0.56 3.70
C ASN A 72 7.28 -0.13 2.86
N ASN A 73 8.19 -0.84 3.51
CA ASN A 73 9.26 -1.58 2.84
C ASN A 73 9.10 -3.05 3.18
N TYR A 74 8.73 -3.83 2.18
CA TYR A 74 8.45 -5.24 2.30
C TYR A 74 9.69 -6.05 2.00
N VAL A 75 10.13 -6.84 2.97
CA VAL A 75 11.36 -7.63 2.93
C VAL A 75 11.07 -9.09 3.22
N ASP A 76 12.07 -9.94 2.96
CA ASP A 76 12.01 -11.34 3.36
C ASP A 76 12.05 -11.42 4.90
N PRO A 77 11.11 -12.10 5.57
CA PRO A 77 11.12 -12.25 7.02
C PRO A 77 12.43 -12.82 7.56
N VAL A 78 13.17 -13.63 6.78
CA VAL A 78 14.42 -14.26 7.23
C VAL A 78 15.53 -13.25 7.52
N ILE A 79 15.48 -12.06 6.93
CA ILE A 79 16.51 -11.03 7.14
C ILE A 79 16.20 -10.09 8.30
N THR A 80 14.99 -10.17 8.87
CA THR A 80 14.59 -9.31 9.99
C THR A 80 14.95 -9.94 11.34
N LEU A 81 15.12 -9.09 12.36
CA LEU A 81 15.52 -9.54 13.70
C LEU A 81 14.49 -10.47 14.38
N GLY A 82 13.21 -10.27 14.10
CA GLY A 82 12.11 -11.05 14.69
C GLY A 82 11.60 -12.20 13.82
N GLY A 83 12.16 -12.43 12.62
CA GLY A 83 11.62 -13.39 11.65
C GLY A 83 11.47 -14.81 12.17
N ALA A 84 12.39 -15.27 13.01
CA ALA A 84 12.35 -16.61 13.60
C ALA A 84 11.14 -16.84 14.54
N LEU A 85 10.49 -15.77 15.02
CA LEU A 85 9.29 -15.85 15.86
C LEU A 85 8.01 -16.08 15.04
N PHE A 86 8.06 -15.86 13.73
CA PHE A 86 6.92 -15.94 12.82
C PHE A 86 7.23 -16.91 11.66
N PRO A 87 7.29 -18.23 11.91
CA PRO A 87 7.80 -19.21 10.95
C PRO A 87 6.93 -19.38 9.69
N THR A 88 5.67 -18.94 9.73
CA THR A 88 4.76 -18.96 8.57
C THR A 88 4.76 -17.64 7.80
N ALA A 89 5.51 -16.62 8.25
CA ALA A 89 5.57 -15.34 7.55
C ALA A 89 6.18 -15.53 6.16
N THR A 90 5.54 -14.96 5.15
CA THR A 90 6.04 -14.93 3.78
C THR A 90 6.59 -13.56 3.40
N VAL A 91 6.20 -12.51 4.14
CA VAL A 91 6.66 -11.13 3.93
C VAL A 91 6.65 -10.37 5.26
N ALA A 92 7.62 -9.47 5.46
CA ALA A 92 7.67 -8.57 6.60
C ALA A 92 7.69 -7.12 6.14
N ASN A 93 6.95 -6.23 6.80
CA ASN A 93 7.06 -4.79 6.60
C ASN A 93 8.02 -4.22 7.65
N GLN A 94 9.17 -3.73 7.20
CA GLN A 94 10.22 -3.18 8.04
C GLN A 94 10.61 -1.80 7.55
N TYR A 95 10.42 -0.79 8.38
CA TYR A 95 10.80 0.58 8.04
C TYR A 95 12.33 0.69 7.92
N PRO A 96 12.87 1.29 6.83
CA PRO A 96 14.31 1.42 6.64
C PRO A 96 14.99 2.14 7.81
N GLY A 97 16.05 1.55 8.33
CA GLY A 97 16.79 2.08 9.48
C GLY A 97 16.20 1.77 10.85
N PHE A 98 15.11 0.99 10.92
CA PHE A 98 14.57 0.46 12.16
C PHE A 98 14.49 -1.07 12.12
N ASP A 99 14.69 -1.69 13.27
CA ASP A 99 14.69 -3.14 13.43
C ASP A 99 13.30 -3.71 13.75
N ASN A 100 12.29 -2.85 13.91
CA ASN A 100 10.91 -3.30 14.13
C ASN A 100 10.26 -3.70 12.81
N ALA A 101 9.46 -4.77 12.85
CA ALA A 101 8.77 -5.28 11.67
C ALA A 101 7.41 -5.87 12.03
N PHE A 102 6.45 -5.68 11.11
CA PHE A 102 5.20 -6.44 11.09
C PHE A 102 5.35 -7.65 10.18
N TYR A 103 4.77 -8.77 10.56
CA TYR A 103 4.90 -10.04 9.85
C TYR A 103 3.56 -10.49 9.28
N TYR A 104 3.59 -10.92 8.03
CA TYR A 104 2.39 -11.30 7.30
C TYR A 104 2.58 -12.64 6.59
N GLU A 105 1.46 -13.35 6.44
CA GLU A 105 1.36 -14.55 5.62
C GLU A 105 0.48 -14.26 4.41
N ALA A 106 1.04 -14.41 3.22
CA ALA A 106 0.33 -14.36 1.95
C ALA A 106 0.20 -15.78 1.39
N THR A 107 -1.03 -16.27 1.26
CA THR A 107 -1.35 -17.58 0.66
C THR A 107 -2.24 -17.40 -0.57
N SER A 108 -2.60 -18.51 -1.22
CA SER A 108 -3.61 -18.49 -2.28
C SER A 108 -5.01 -18.10 -1.79
N ALA A 109 -5.28 -18.26 -0.48
CA ALA A 109 -6.60 -18.04 0.12
C ALA A 109 -6.74 -16.67 0.80
N GLY A 110 -5.65 -16.03 1.21
CA GLY A 110 -5.73 -14.75 1.90
C GLY A 110 -4.39 -14.11 2.24
N TYR A 111 -4.49 -12.96 2.89
CA TYR A 111 -3.38 -12.18 3.42
C TYR A 111 -3.68 -11.83 4.88
N SER A 112 -2.84 -12.30 5.81
CA SER A 112 -3.08 -12.17 7.24
C SER A 112 -1.88 -11.57 7.96
N GLU A 113 -2.15 -10.78 9.00
CA GLU A 113 -1.15 -10.27 9.93
C GLU A 113 -0.92 -11.27 11.06
N LEU A 114 0.31 -11.78 11.16
CA LEU A 114 0.73 -12.75 12.17
C LEU A 114 1.16 -12.08 13.48
N GLY A 115 1.63 -10.84 13.38
CA GLY A 115 2.10 -10.10 14.53
C GLY A 115 3.17 -9.07 14.22
N PHE A 116 3.93 -8.72 15.26
CA PHE A 116 4.92 -7.66 15.25
C PHE A 116 6.08 -7.98 16.18
N TYR A 117 7.25 -7.49 15.82
CA TYR A 117 8.42 -7.48 16.70
C TYR A 117 9.05 -6.08 16.71
N ALA A 118 9.39 -5.60 17.90
CA ALA A 118 10.31 -4.49 18.09
C ALA A 118 11.38 -4.87 19.13
N PRO A 119 12.66 -4.65 18.83
CA PRO A 119 13.70 -4.87 19.83
C PRO A 119 13.57 -3.90 21.01
N PRO A 120 14.11 -4.27 22.18
CA PRO A 120 14.87 -5.50 22.41
C PRO A 120 13.97 -6.75 22.60
N SER A 121 12.72 -6.57 23.02
CA SER A 121 11.90 -7.68 23.52
C SER A 121 10.41 -7.58 23.24
N ASN A 122 9.92 -6.52 22.59
CA ASN A 122 8.49 -6.37 22.35
C ASN A 122 8.05 -7.30 21.22
N VAL A 123 7.18 -8.25 21.54
CA VAL A 123 6.64 -9.25 20.62
C VAL A 123 5.13 -9.24 20.75
N ARG A 124 4.42 -8.98 19.64
CA ARG A 124 3.01 -9.29 19.49
C ARG A 124 2.85 -10.51 18.60
N SER A 125 2.30 -11.59 19.12
CA SER A 125 2.00 -12.82 18.38
C SER A 125 0.51 -13.09 18.36
N CYS A 126 -0.04 -13.37 17.17
CA CYS A 126 -1.44 -13.71 17.02
C CYS A 126 -1.65 -15.22 17.07
N SER A 127 -2.42 -15.69 18.06
CA SER A 127 -2.91 -17.07 18.10
C SER A 127 -3.99 -17.31 17.05
N ASP A 128 -4.71 -16.24 16.71
CA ASP A 128 -5.66 -16.16 15.61
C ASP A 128 -5.28 -14.91 14.77
N PRO A 129 -4.51 -15.08 13.67
CA PRO A 129 -4.01 -14.00 12.83
C PRO A 129 -5.13 -13.13 12.26
N ILE A 130 -4.85 -11.83 12.09
CA ILE A 130 -5.85 -10.89 11.58
C ILE A 130 -5.95 -11.05 10.06
N LEU A 131 -7.08 -11.53 9.53
CA LEU A 131 -7.31 -11.65 8.09
C LEU A 131 -7.56 -10.26 7.47
N LEU A 132 -6.59 -9.74 6.73
CA LEU A 132 -6.65 -8.43 6.08
C LEU A 132 -7.24 -8.50 4.66
N MET A 133 -7.11 -9.66 4.01
CA MET A 133 -7.71 -9.93 2.71
C MET A 133 -8.08 -11.40 2.56
N SER A 134 -9.28 -11.67 2.05
CA SER A 134 -9.71 -13.01 1.62
C SER A 134 -9.74 -13.06 0.09
N TYR A 135 -9.25 -14.16 -0.50
CA TYR A 135 -9.21 -14.35 -1.95
C TYR A 135 -10.04 -15.55 -2.41
N PRO A 136 -10.68 -15.47 -3.59
CA PRO A 136 -10.84 -14.26 -4.41
C PRO A 136 -11.84 -13.28 -3.80
N LEU A 137 -11.69 -11.98 -4.09
CA LEU A 137 -12.62 -10.93 -3.67
C LEU A 137 -13.18 -10.19 -4.88
N THR A 138 -14.50 -10.03 -4.95
CA THR A 138 -15.20 -9.27 -6.00
C THR A 138 -16.19 -8.29 -5.39
N PHE A 139 -16.74 -7.39 -6.20
CA PHE A 139 -17.85 -6.53 -5.76
C PHE A 139 -19.00 -7.36 -5.16
N GLY A 140 -19.50 -6.93 -4.00
CA GLY A 140 -20.54 -7.62 -3.23
C GLY A 140 -20.01 -8.72 -2.28
N SER A 141 -18.73 -9.09 -2.34
CA SER A 141 -18.11 -9.97 -1.34
C SER A 141 -18.06 -9.28 0.02
N SER A 142 -18.28 -10.06 1.08
CA SER A 142 -18.09 -9.63 2.46
C SER A 142 -17.58 -10.80 3.29
N TYR A 143 -16.68 -10.53 4.23
CA TYR A 143 -16.23 -11.51 5.21
C TYR A 143 -15.99 -10.83 6.56
N THR A 144 -16.15 -11.62 7.62
CA THR A 144 -15.85 -11.23 8.99
C THR A 144 -14.88 -12.24 9.58
N ASP A 145 -13.84 -11.73 10.22
CA ASP A 145 -12.80 -12.49 10.89
C ASP A 145 -12.74 -12.09 12.36
N GLY A 146 -12.62 -13.08 13.24
CA GLY A 146 -12.29 -12.87 14.64
C GLY A 146 -10.78 -13.01 14.79
N PHE A 147 -10.15 -12.24 15.68
CA PHE A 147 -8.71 -12.32 15.88
C PHE A 147 -8.33 -12.20 17.34
N SER A 148 -7.14 -12.71 17.67
CA SER A 148 -6.57 -12.67 19.03
C SER A 148 -5.05 -12.66 18.97
N CYS A 149 -4.46 -11.65 19.59
CA CYS A 149 -3.02 -11.44 19.68
C CYS A 149 -2.59 -11.09 21.09
N SER A 150 -1.43 -11.59 21.51
CA SER A 150 -0.80 -11.24 22.79
C SER A 150 0.48 -10.47 22.51
N GLU A 151 0.60 -9.29 23.11
CA GLU A 151 1.79 -8.44 23.10
C GLU A 151 2.49 -8.51 24.46
N THR A 152 3.79 -8.80 24.44
CA THR A 152 4.62 -8.95 25.64
C THR A 152 5.96 -8.27 25.45
N GLY A 153 6.59 -7.84 26.55
CA GLY A 153 7.91 -7.21 26.51
C GLY A 153 7.91 -5.75 26.05
N GLY A 154 6.72 -5.16 25.89
CA GLY A 154 6.48 -3.73 25.83
C GLY A 154 6.39 -3.09 27.22
N VAL A 155 5.83 -1.87 27.30
CA VAL A 155 5.63 -1.17 28.59
C VAL A 155 4.59 -1.91 29.45
N TYR A 156 3.56 -2.45 28.80
CA TYR A 156 2.52 -3.26 29.40
C TYR A 156 2.28 -4.48 28.53
N ASP A 157 2.00 -5.62 29.15
CA ASP A 157 1.52 -6.78 28.40
C ASP A 157 0.04 -6.57 28.07
N VAL A 158 -0.32 -6.86 26.81
CA VAL A 158 -1.65 -6.60 26.27
C VAL A 158 -2.15 -7.84 25.56
N VAL A 159 -3.40 -8.23 25.85
CA VAL A 159 -4.13 -9.17 25.01
C VAL A 159 -5.13 -8.38 24.17
N ARG A 160 -4.93 -8.40 22.85
CA ARG A 160 -5.79 -7.76 21.87
C ARG A 160 -6.70 -8.80 21.23
N TYR A 161 -8.00 -8.58 21.24
CA TYR A 161 -8.94 -9.45 20.54
C TYR A 161 -10.16 -8.68 20.05
N GLY A 162 -10.74 -9.14 18.95
CA GLY A 162 -11.85 -8.42 18.32
C GLY A 162 -12.28 -9.03 17.00
N THR A 163 -12.93 -8.20 16.19
CA THR A 163 -13.44 -8.59 14.87
C THR A 163 -13.08 -7.56 13.83
N ILE A 164 -12.78 -8.02 12.62
CA ILE A 164 -12.70 -7.21 11.41
C ILE A 164 -13.75 -7.70 10.42
N THR A 165 -14.52 -6.79 9.85
CA THR A 165 -15.41 -7.04 8.72
C THR A 165 -14.93 -6.24 7.53
N MET A 166 -14.77 -6.90 6.39
CA MET A 166 -14.37 -6.27 5.13
C MET A 166 -15.48 -6.51 4.09
N THR A 167 -15.95 -5.44 3.46
CA THR A 167 -17.00 -5.50 2.43
C THR A 167 -16.54 -4.80 1.16
N ALA A 168 -16.54 -5.49 0.02
CA ALA A 168 -16.31 -4.89 -1.28
C ALA A 168 -17.58 -4.18 -1.76
N ASP A 169 -17.80 -2.96 -1.27
CA ASP A 169 -19.06 -2.23 -1.38
C ASP A 169 -19.22 -1.43 -2.67
N ALA A 170 -18.16 -1.34 -3.49
CA ALA A 170 -18.20 -0.62 -4.76
C ALA A 170 -17.11 -1.06 -5.73
N TYR A 171 -17.30 -0.75 -7.01
CA TYR A 171 -16.24 -0.76 -8.01
C TYR A 171 -16.38 0.39 -9.00
N GLY A 172 -15.28 0.82 -9.60
CA GLY A 172 -15.30 1.99 -10.47
C GLY A 172 -13.94 2.52 -10.90
N THR A 173 -13.93 3.79 -11.29
CA THR A 173 -12.75 4.54 -11.71
C THR A 173 -12.32 5.48 -10.59
N LEU A 174 -11.06 5.40 -10.19
CA LEU A 174 -10.42 6.30 -9.22
C LEU A 174 -9.52 7.29 -9.96
N ILE A 175 -9.74 8.59 -9.76
CA ILE A 175 -8.89 9.65 -10.32
C ILE A 175 -8.07 10.25 -9.18
N LEU A 176 -6.74 10.17 -9.30
CA LEU A 176 -5.76 10.73 -8.37
C LEU A 176 -4.97 11.85 -9.07
N PRO A 177 -4.24 12.72 -8.33
CA PRO A 177 -3.50 13.83 -8.92
C PRO A 177 -2.48 13.42 -10.00
N TYR A 178 -2.02 12.18 -9.95
CA TYR A 178 -1.00 11.63 -10.85
C TYR A 178 -1.53 10.62 -11.88
N GLY A 179 -2.83 10.33 -11.89
CA GLY A 179 -3.37 9.38 -12.87
C GLY A 179 -4.81 8.94 -12.65
N THR A 180 -5.34 8.22 -13.63
CA THR A 180 -6.66 7.60 -13.58
C THR A 180 -6.53 6.08 -13.58
N PHE A 181 -7.19 5.45 -12.61
CA PHE A 181 -7.18 4.02 -12.38
C PHE A 181 -8.56 3.44 -12.63
N THR A 182 -8.73 2.68 -13.71
CA THR A 182 -9.95 1.91 -13.95
C THR A 182 -9.91 0.60 -13.16
N ASP A 183 -11.08 -0.04 -13.03
CA ASP A 183 -11.23 -1.37 -12.43
C ASP A 183 -10.78 -1.43 -10.95
N CYS A 184 -11.04 -0.34 -10.22
CA CYS A 184 -10.80 -0.28 -8.79
C CYS A 184 -11.97 -0.89 -8.01
N LEU A 185 -11.65 -1.64 -6.95
CA LEU A 185 -12.60 -2.03 -5.90
C LEU A 185 -12.46 -1.06 -4.73
N ARG A 186 -13.59 -0.75 -4.08
CA ARG A 186 -13.59 -0.11 -2.76
C ARG A 186 -13.95 -1.14 -1.72
N LEU A 187 -13.11 -1.23 -0.69
CA LEU A 187 -13.30 -2.11 0.45
C LEU A 187 -13.62 -1.27 1.67
N HIS A 188 -14.73 -1.55 2.33
CA HIS A 188 -15.12 -0.96 3.60
C HIS A 188 -14.73 -1.89 4.73
N GLU A 189 -13.78 -1.45 5.55
CA GLU A 189 -13.30 -2.11 6.76
C GLU A 189 -14.02 -1.52 7.97
N VAL A 190 -14.70 -2.37 8.73
CA VAL A 190 -15.15 -2.08 10.09
C VAL A 190 -14.40 -3.01 11.03
N ARG A 191 -13.66 -2.45 11.99
CA ARG A 191 -12.88 -3.23 12.95
C ARG A 191 -13.14 -2.74 14.38
N ASP A 192 -13.52 -3.66 15.24
CA ASP A 192 -13.76 -3.42 16.66
C ASP A 192 -12.89 -4.37 17.49
N PHE A 193 -12.14 -3.84 18.45
CA PHE A 193 -11.32 -4.68 19.32
C PHE A 193 -11.09 -4.09 20.70
N ILE A 194 -10.69 -4.98 21.61
CA ILE A 194 -10.36 -4.67 22.99
C ILE A 194 -8.87 -4.92 23.20
N ASP A 195 -8.20 -3.96 23.84
CA ASP A 195 -6.86 -4.11 24.41
C ASP A 195 -6.98 -4.33 25.93
N ALA A 196 -6.84 -5.57 26.37
CA ALA A 196 -6.85 -5.94 27.78
C ALA A 196 -5.42 -5.86 28.34
N PHE A 197 -5.15 -4.82 29.14
CA PHE A 197 -3.84 -4.58 29.76
C PHE A 197 -3.72 -5.36 31.08
N SER A 198 -2.62 -6.08 31.28
CA SER A 198 -2.43 -6.92 32.49
C SER A 198 -2.32 -6.13 33.80
N SER A 199 -1.85 -4.88 33.73
CA SER A 199 -1.49 -4.06 34.90
C SER A 199 -2.20 -2.71 34.96
N LEU A 200 -3.21 -2.48 34.10
CA LEU A 200 -4.04 -1.27 34.13
C LEU A 200 -5.48 -1.64 34.49
N PRO A 201 -6.20 -0.76 35.20
CA PRO A 201 -7.58 -1.03 35.62
C PRO A 201 -8.58 -1.01 34.47
N ASP A 202 -8.29 -0.25 33.40
CA ASP A 202 -9.19 -0.03 32.28
C ASP A 202 -8.63 -0.63 30.99
N SER A 203 -9.43 -1.44 30.31
CA SER A 203 -9.16 -1.88 28.94
C SER A 203 -9.30 -0.73 27.94
N GLY A 204 -8.54 -0.82 26.85
CA GLY A 204 -8.74 0.01 25.67
C GLY A 204 -9.81 -0.58 24.75
N PHE A 205 -10.64 0.27 24.17
CA PHE A 205 -11.64 -0.11 23.18
C PHE A 205 -11.38 0.67 21.90
N VAL A 206 -11.35 -0.03 20.78
CA VAL A 206 -11.14 0.56 19.46
C VAL A 206 -12.29 0.24 18.53
N THR A 207 -12.78 1.27 17.86
CA THR A 207 -13.63 1.16 16.67
C THR A 207 -12.93 1.85 15.52
N ARG A 208 -12.89 1.18 14.37
CA ARG A 208 -12.27 1.65 13.14
C ARG A 208 -13.25 1.51 11.98
N ASP A 209 -13.41 2.56 11.21
CA ASP A 209 -14.23 2.61 9.98
C ASP A 209 -13.38 3.21 8.86
N TYR A 210 -12.97 2.38 7.90
CA TYR A 210 -12.01 2.74 6.85
C TYR A 210 -12.47 2.28 5.47
N TYR A 211 -12.16 3.07 4.45
CA TYR A 211 -12.35 2.74 3.05
C TYR A 211 -10.99 2.60 2.37
N HIS A 212 -10.82 1.52 1.62
CA HIS A 212 -9.62 1.20 0.86
C HIS A 212 -9.96 1.09 -0.62
N PHE A 213 -9.31 1.89 -1.45
CA PHE A 213 -9.43 1.81 -2.90
C PHE A 213 -8.25 1.01 -3.43
N VAL A 214 -8.56 -0.15 -4.00
CA VAL A 214 -7.57 -1.14 -4.42
C VAL A 214 -7.81 -1.51 -5.88
N ARG A 215 -6.76 -1.97 -6.56
CA ARG A 215 -6.83 -2.38 -7.95
C ARG A 215 -6.02 -3.66 -8.15
N PRO A 216 -6.57 -4.70 -8.80
CA PRO A 216 -5.79 -5.88 -9.14
C PRO A 216 -4.51 -5.51 -9.89
N GLY A 217 -3.37 -6.06 -9.44
CA GLY A 217 -2.03 -5.80 -9.96
C GLY A 217 -1.28 -4.67 -9.26
N ILE A 218 -1.88 -4.04 -8.24
CA ILE A 218 -1.20 -3.07 -7.36
C ILE A 218 -1.25 -3.65 -5.95
N HIS A 219 -0.08 -3.94 -5.37
CA HIS A 219 0.01 -4.64 -4.09
C HIS A 219 -0.16 -3.74 -2.85
N ALA A 220 -0.91 -2.65 -3.00
CA ALA A 220 -1.24 -1.71 -1.95
C ALA A 220 -2.54 -0.96 -2.28
N SER A 221 -3.17 -0.37 -1.26
CA SER A 221 -4.27 0.57 -1.47
C SER A 221 -3.76 1.82 -2.18
N LEU A 222 -4.43 2.20 -3.27
CA LEU A 222 -4.21 3.46 -3.98
C LEU A 222 -4.62 4.66 -3.13
N LEU A 223 -5.68 4.48 -2.34
CA LEU A 223 -6.21 5.49 -1.43
C LEU A 223 -6.85 4.78 -0.24
N THR A 224 -6.57 5.27 0.97
CA THR A 224 -7.17 4.79 2.21
C THR A 224 -7.65 5.98 3.01
N MET A 225 -8.87 5.94 3.54
CA MET A 225 -9.38 7.01 4.40
C MET A 225 -10.33 6.47 5.43
N GLY A 226 -10.42 7.13 6.59
CA GLY A 226 -11.32 6.68 7.63
C GLY A 226 -11.04 7.28 8.98
N THR A 227 -11.73 6.74 9.97
CA THR A 227 -11.66 7.16 11.36
C THR A 227 -11.37 5.98 12.27
N GLN A 228 -10.63 6.24 13.34
CA GLN A 228 -10.40 5.32 14.43
C GLN A 228 -10.66 6.05 15.74
N VAL A 229 -11.48 5.46 16.60
CA VAL A 229 -11.77 5.96 17.93
C VAL A 229 -11.20 4.97 18.93
N TYR A 230 -10.27 5.42 19.78
CA TYR A 230 -9.74 4.68 20.91
C TYR A 230 -10.28 5.28 22.20
N THR A 231 -10.87 4.48 23.07
CA THR A 231 -11.33 4.91 24.40
C THR A 231 -10.75 4.02 25.49
N GLN A 232 -10.21 4.62 26.55
CA GLN A 232 -9.75 3.93 27.76
C GLN A 232 -10.09 4.76 28.99
N GLY A 233 -10.82 4.17 29.93
CA GLY A 233 -11.37 4.90 31.07
C GLY A 233 -12.23 6.09 30.60
N THR A 234 -11.84 7.30 31.00
CA THR A 234 -12.51 8.55 30.59
C THR A 234 -11.86 9.26 29.39
N SER A 235 -10.76 8.70 28.86
CA SER A 235 -10.00 9.32 27.76
C SER A 235 -10.43 8.75 26.42
N THR A 236 -10.66 9.63 25.45
CA THR A 236 -10.95 9.26 24.06
C THR A 236 -9.97 9.97 23.13
N ILE A 237 -9.37 9.19 22.22
CA ILE A 237 -8.51 9.67 21.15
C ILE A 237 -9.18 9.33 19.82
N ILE A 238 -9.31 10.33 18.95
CA ILE A 238 -9.83 10.17 17.60
C ILE A 238 -8.67 10.40 16.64
N SER A 239 -8.45 9.45 15.74
CA SER A 239 -7.51 9.55 14.63
C SER A 239 -8.27 9.42 13.33
N GLU A 240 -8.12 10.40 12.45
CA GLU A 240 -8.77 10.43 11.15
C GLU A 240 -7.83 10.96 10.08
N GLY A 241 -8.04 10.54 8.84
CA GLY A 241 -7.22 11.03 7.74
C GLY A 241 -7.43 10.26 6.46
N THR A 242 -6.72 10.73 5.44
CA THR A 242 -6.61 10.10 4.13
C THR A 242 -5.12 9.88 3.83
N THR A 243 -4.78 8.71 3.31
CA THR A 243 -3.46 8.40 2.78
C THR A 243 -3.61 7.94 1.34
N MET A 244 -2.87 8.58 0.45
CA MET A 244 -2.81 8.27 -0.98
C MET A 244 -1.47 7.61 -1.27
N LEU A 245 -1.46 6.58 -2.12
CA LEU A 245 -0.23 5.96 -2.57
C LEU A 245 0.53 6.93 -3.48
N ASP A 246 1.85 7.01 -3.37
CA ASP A 246 2.64 7.87 -4.23
C ASP A 246 3.02 7.16 -5.54
N PRO A 247 3.09 7.88 -6.68
CA PRO A 247 3.48 7.33 -7.98
C PRO A 247 4.89 6.72 -8.03
N LEU A 248 5.71 6.97 -7.01
CA LEU A 248 7.09 6.47 -6.89
C LEU A 248 7.15 5.02 -6.36
N SER A 249 6.01 4.44 -6.00
CA SER A 249 5.94 3.07 -5.50
C SER A 249 6.19 2.05 -6.62
N THR A 250 6.80 0.91 -6.30
CA THR A 250 7.34 -0.05 -7.29
C THR A 250 6.33 -0.69 -8.25
N TRP A 251 5.02 -0.51 -8.01
CA TRP A 251 3.93 -1.13 -8.80
C TRP A 251 2.96 -0.15 -9.45
N ILE A 252 3.24 1.15 -9.38
CA ILE A 252 2.37 2.13 -10.04
C ILE A 252 2.93 2.39 -11.44
N ASP A 253 2.41 1.65 -12.42
CA ASP A 253 2.46 2.07 -13.82
C ASP A 253 1.04 2.56 -14.19
N PRO A 254 0.80 3.88 -14.23
CA PRO A 254 -0.49 4.37 -14.70
C PRO A 254 -0.65 3.94 -16.17
N VAL A 255 -1.88 3.61 -16.58
CA VAL A 255 -2.19 3.32 -17.99
C VAL A 255 -1.86 4.59 -18.81
N GLY A 256 -0.63 4.67 -19.34
CA GLY A 256 -0.09 5.87 -19.97
C GLY A 256 1.27 6.29 -19.41
N GLY A 257 2.29 5.47 -19.68
CA GLY A 257 3.70 5.83 -19.83
C GLY A 257 4.20 7.10 -19.13
N ALA A 258 4.56 6.97 -17.86
CA ALA A 258 5.64 7.76 -17.28
C ALA A 258 6.60 6.77 -16.62
N ALA A 259 7.81 6.64 -17.17
CA ALA A 259 8.88 5.92 -16.49
C ALA A 259 9.00 6.46 -15.07
N GLY A 260 8.92 5.57 -14.07
CA GLY A 260 8.95 5.94 -12.66
C GLY A 260 10.13 6.87 -12.35
N LEU A 261 9.98 7.74 -11.36
CA LEU A 261 11.02 8.69 -10.97
C LEU A 261 11.86 8.14 -9.80
N MET A 262 13.10 8.61 -9.70
CA MET A 262 14.05 8.37 -8.62
C MET A 262 13.57 9.02 -7.31
N LEU A 263 13.59 8.26 -6.20
CA LEU A 263 13.27 8.75 -4.86
C LEU A 263 14.52 8.81 -3.98
N LEU A 264 14.55 9.81 -3.09
CA LEU A 264 15.60 10.02 -2.09
C LEU A 264 15.00 10.08 -0.68
N ALA A 265 15.47 9.23 0.24
CA ALA A 265 15.01 9.26 1.63
C ALA A 265 16.15 9.00 2.64
N PRO A 266 16.23 9.73 3.76
CA PRO A 266 15.46 10.93 4.06
C PRO A 266 15.91 12.11 3.18
N ASN A 267 15.02 13.07 2.94
CA ASN A 267 15.34 14.34 2.31
C ASN A 267 14.54 15.44 3.03
N PRO A 268 15.15 16.24 3.92
CA PRO A 268 16.60 16.44 4.09
C PRO A 268 17.36 15.26 4.72
N ALA A 269 18.61 15.08 4.31
CA ALA A 269 19.54 14.06 4.79
C ALA A 269 20.68 14.67 5.61
N THR A 270 21.17 13.97 6.63
CA THR A 270 22.40 14.35 7.35
C THR A 270 23.60 13.59 6.80
N ASP A 271 23.83 12.36 7.27
CA ASP A 271 25.05 11.61 6.96
C ASP A 271 24.87 10.59 5.84
N ARG A 272 23.62 10.21 5.54
CA ARG A 272 23.30 9.26 4.48
C ARG A 272 21.97 9.59 3.83
N VAL A 273 21.84 9.20 2.56
CA VAL A 273 20.57 9.18 1.84
C VAL A 273 20.42 7.87 1.09
N GLU A 274 19.24 7.29 1.15
CA GLU A 274 18.83 6.15 0.36
C GLU A 274 18.27 6.62 -0.98
N VAL A 275 18.71 6.00 -2.05
CA VAL A 275 18.29 6.26 -3.42
C VAL A 275 17.52 5.05 -3.89
N PHE A 276 16.24 5.25 -4.17
CA PHE A 276 15.39 4.25 -4.79
C PHE A 276 15.28 4.57 -6.26
N VAL A 277 15.66 3.59 -7.06
CA VAL A 277 15.87 3.75 -8.49
C VAL A 277 14.72 3.03 -9.20
N PRO A 278 14.02 3.70 -10.13
CA PRO A 278 12.97 3.07 -10.92
C PRO A 278 13.55 1.92 -11.78
N SER A 279 12.70 1.02 -12.25
CA SER A 279 13.12 -0.07 -13.13
C SER A 279 13.90 0.46 -14.35
N GLY A 280 14.98 -0.23 -14.70
CA GLY A 280 15.91 0.16 -15.76
C GLY A 280 17.36 -0.13 -15.40
N ASP A 281 18.20 -0.33 -16.42
CA ASP A 281 19.61 -0.65 -16.23
C ASP A 281 20.39 0.61 -15.79
N VAL A 282 20.36 0.92 -14.50
CA VAL A 282 21.17 2.00 -13.93
C VAL A 282 22.60 1.51 -13.74
N THR A 283 23.54 2.33 -14.20
CA THR A 283 24.97 2.03 -14.19
C THR A 283 25.72 2.85 -13.15
N ALA A 284 25.23 4.05 -12.82
CA ALA A 284 25.80 4.91 -11.82
C ALA A 284 24.75 5.79 -11.12
N VAL A 285 25.03 6.11 -9.86
CA VAL A 285 24.43 7.24 -9.14
C VAL A 285 25.52 8.26 -8.89
N GLU A 286 25.22 9.53 -9.15
CA GLU A 286 26.14 10.64 -9.03
C GLU A 286 25.53 11.71 -8.13
N LEU A 287 26.33 12.27 -7.22
CA LEU A 287 25.96 13.45 -6.47
C LEU A 287 26.64 14.66 -7.09
N CYS A 288 25.88 15.69 -7.36
CA CYS A 288 26.30 16.89 -8.06
C CYS A 288 26.05 18.14 -7.22
N ASP A 289 26.86 19.17 -7.44
CA ASP A 289 26.58 20.52 -6.94
C ASP A 289 25.51 21.22 -7.79
N ALA A 290 25.11 22.42 -7.36
CA ALA A 290 24.10 23.23 -8.06
C ALA A 290 24.49 23.65 -9.48
N THR A 291 25.76 23.51 -9.87
CA THR A 291 26.23 23.78 -11.24
C THR A 291 26.18 22.52 -12.13
N GLY A 292 25.77 21.38 -11.58
CA GLY A 292 25.71 20.09 -12.28
C GLY A 292 27.03 19.32 -12.28
N ARG A 293 28.08 19.86 -11.65
CA ARG A 293 29.39 19.21 -11.54
C ARG A 293 29.31 18.07 -10.53
N THR A 294 29.77 16.90 -10.94
CA THR A 294 29.83 15.69 -10.10
C THR A 294 30.82 15.88 -8.95
N LEU A 295 30.33 15.74 -7.72
CA LEU A 295 31.09 15.74 -6.47
C LEU A 295 31.51 14.33 -6.08
N ARG A 296 30.62 13.36 -6.26
CA ARG A 296 30.87 11.93 -6.01
C ARG A 296 30.08 11.08 -7.01
N SER A 297 30.58 9.88 -7.29
CA SER A 297 29.93 8.89 -8.14
C SER A 297 30.06 7.51 -7.52
N TRP A 298 29.00 6.73 -7.61
CA TRP A 298 28.90 5.36 -7.13
C TRP A 298 28.44 4.48 -8.29
N THR A 299 29.19 3.42 -8.56
CA THR A 299 28.75 2.36 -9.46
C THR A 299 27.76 1.47 -8.73
N ILE A 300 26.62 1.20 -9.35
CA ILE A 300 25.63 0.26 -8.82
C ILE A 300 25.65 -1.01 -9.67
N ARG A 301 25.25 -2.12 -9.04
CA ARG A 301 25.05 -3.37 -9.77
C ARG A 301 23.89 -3.20 -10.76
N ALA A 302 24.05 -3.70 -11.97
CA ALA A 302 22.95 -3.74 -12.95
C ALA A 302 21.71 -4.40 -12.34
N GLY A 303 20.54 -3.77 -12.50
CA GLY A 303 19.27 -4.20 -11.91
C GLY A 303 19.07 -3.84 -10.42
N ALA A 304 20.01 -3.16 -9.77
CA ALA A 304 19.80 -2.67 -8.41
C ALA A 304 18.77 -1.53 -8.38
N GLN A 305 17.74 -1.69 -7.54
CA GLN A 305 16.68 -0.70 -7.34
C GLN A 305 16.89 0.17 -6.11
N HIS A 306 17.98 -0.08 -5.37
CA HIS A 306 18.30 0.62 -4.13
C HIS A 306 19.81 0.82 -4.00
N ALA A 307 20.20 2.01 -3.53
CA ALA A 307 21.56 2.34 -3.17
C ALA A 307 21.58 3.26 -1.94
N VAL A 308 22.58 3.12 -1.08
CA VAL A 308 22.80 4.01 0.06
C VAL A 308 24.01 4.87 -0.24
N LEU A 309 23.83 6.20 -0.22
CA LEU A 309 24.90 7.16 -0.43
C LEU A 309 25.37 7.71 0.91
N ASP A 310 26.68 7.59 1.16
CA ASP A 310 27.35 8.26 2.27
C ASP A 310 27.62 9.73 1.91
N LEU A 311 27.02 10.62 2.70
CA LEU A 311 27.13 12.07 2.58
C LEU A 311 28.14 12.69 3.56
N SER A 312 28.83 11.86 4.33
CA SER A 312 29.82 12.33 5.32
C SER A 312 30.89 13.20 4.66
N GLY A 313 31.21 14.33 5.31
CA GLY A 313 32.22 15.28 4.84
C GLY A 313 31.79 16.15 3.64
N LEU A 314 30.52 16.11 3.22
CA LEU A 314 29.98 17.06 2.26
C LEU A 314 29.43 18.32 2.95
N PRO A 315 29.47 19.48 2.29
CA PRO A 315 28.90 20.70 2.84
C PRO A 315 27.37 20.58 2.99
N CYS A 316 26.80 21.24 4.01
CA CYS A 316 25.35 21.40 4.11
C CYS A 316 24.85 22.26 2.93
N GLY A 317 23.64 21.97 2.44
CA GLY A 317 23.01 22.73 1.37
C GLY A 317 22.38 21.88 0.27
N VAL A 318 22.02 22.54 -0.83
CA VAL A 318 21.32 21.92 -1.96
C VAL A 318 22.30 21.16 -2.84
N HIS A 319 22.01 19.89 -3.05
CA HIS A 319 22.71 18.99 -3.98
C HIS A 319 21.72 18.40 -4.97
N VAL A 320 22.24 17.75 -6.01
CA VAL A 320 21.45 17.01 -6.99
C VAL A 320 21.98 15.59 -7.06
N VAL A 321 21.12 14.60 -6.83
CA VAL A 321 21.43 13.21 -7.16
C VAL A 321 21.02 12.98 -8.61
N ARG A 322 21.87 12.31 -9.38
CA ARG A 322 21.67 11.96 -10.78
C ARG A 322 21.87 10.46 -10.97
N ILE A 323 20.90 9.76 -11.54
CA ILE A 323 21.08 8.38 -12.00
C ILE A 323 21.39 8.36 -13.49
N VAL A 324 22.35 7.53 -13.88
CA VAL A 324 22.77 7.35 -15.28
C VAL A 324 22.41 5.93 -15.73
N ARG A 325 21.59 5.82 -16.78
CA ARG A 325 21.14 4.55 -17.34
C ARG A 325 22.06 4.06 -18.45
N ALA A 326 22.01 2.76 -18.73
CA ALA A 326 22.82 2.10 -19.76
C ALA A 326 22.53 2.61 -21.18
N ASP A 327 21.32 3.13 -21.42
CA ASP A 327 20.93 3.78 -22.68
C ASP A 327 21.43 5.24 -22.81
N GLY A 328 22.15 5.73 -21.81
CA GLY A 328 22.68 7.10 -21.74
C GLY A 328 21.68 8.14 -21.25
N SER A 329 20.44 7.76 -20.94
CA SER A 329 19.49 8.66 -20.29
C SER A 329 19.89 8.93 -18.84
N ALA A 330 19.54 10.11 -18.35
CA ALA A 330 19.79 10.48 -16.97
C ALA A 330 18.55 11.10 -16.34
N GLU A 331 18.39 10.87 -15.05
CA GLU A 331 17.33 11.45 -14.25
C GLU A 331 17.93 12.09 -12.99
N VAL A 332 17.35 13.20 -12.54
CA VAL A 332 17.90 14.01 -11.45
C VAL A 332 16.85 14.29 -10.38
N GLN A 333 17.26 14.23 -9.12
CA GLN A 333 16.43 14.55 -7.96
C GLN A 333 17.20 15.49 -7.03
N ARG A 334 16.51 16.52 -6.51
CA ARG A 334 17.10 17.47 -5.56
C ARG A 334 17.27 16.82 -4.18
N LEU A 335 18.44 16.98 -3.58
CA LEU A 335 18.76 16.56 -2.22
C LEU A 335 19.09 17.77 -1.34
N LEU A 336 18.45 17.88 -0.17
CA LEU A 336 18.82 18.83 0.86
C LEU A 336 19.71 18.13 1.89
N LYS A 337 20.95 18.58 2.04
CA LYS A 337 21.84 18.12 3.11
C LYS A 337 21.78 19.08 4.30
N GLY A 338 21.38 18.54 5.45
CA GLY A 338 21.47 19.16 6.78
C GLY A 338 22.88 19.12 7.35
#